data_AF-A0A818XXY0-F1
#
_entry.id   AF-A0A818XXY0-F1
#
_cell.length_a   1.000
_cell.length_b   1.000
_cell.length_c   1.000
_cell.angle_alpha   90.00
_cell.angle_beta   90.00
_cell.angle_gamma   90.00
#
_symmetry.space_group_name_H-M   'P 1'
#
loop_
_entity.id
_entity.type
_entity.pdbx_description
1 polymer ?
#
loop_
_entity_poly.entity_id
_entity_poly.type
_entity_poly.pdbx_seq_one_letter_code
_entity_poly.pdbx_strand_id
1 'polypeptide(L)'
;MYGVGVCFAALLAAAAVDTADGVDIAAVVCIAAAVYISVALAVVVFELKSAIAFILTCKNENLIPIFARVRLANPYIADAKLRQKCARNILQAEMKFKQHLLSRTTKYLRRLDTELKQSVSHIIYIRLQSISQEILKEKMDEIERTHETKLNGLREKKQRRAPQRQILDPVTNRPREIVDPVTNLPQEMGDPVTNLSKYNLTDSEHDALVNGLHHVYPPEKLDQPQFVCNM
;
A
#
# COMPACT_ATOMS: atom_id res chain seq x y z
N MET A 1 -4.72 -12.56 11.44
CA MET A 1 -3.51 -13.25 11.92
C MET A 1 -3.80 -14.61 12.59
N TYR A 2 -5.02 -15.17 12.52
CA TYR A 2 -5.37 -16.42 13.21
C TYR A 2 -4.95 -17.71 12.49
N GLY A 3 -4.65 -17.68 11.19
CA GLY A 3 -4.30 -18.90 10.43
C GLY A 3 -2.89 -19.44 10.67
N VAL A 4 -1.91 -18.57 10.96
CA VAL A 4 -0.49 -18.98 11.04
C VAL A 4 -0.18 -19.74 12.34
N GLY A 5 -0.91 -19.45 13.42
CA GLY A 5 -0.74 -20.14 14.71
C GLY A 5 -1.21 -21.59 14.69
N VAL A 6 -2.27 -21.90 13.92
CA VAL A 6 -2.80 -23.26 13.76
C VAL A 6 -1.80 -24.12 12.98
N CYS A 7 -1.15 -23.54 11.96
CA CYS A 7 -0.09 -24.22 11.22
C CYS A 7 1.13 -24.53 12.11
N PHE A 8 1.50 -23.64 13.03
CA PHE A 8 2.63 -23.89 13.94
C PHE A 8 2.36 -25.06 14.89
N ALA A 9 1.14 -25.16 15.43
CA ALA A 9 0.72 -26.29 16.27
C ALA A 9 0.68 -27.62 15.47
N ALA A 10 0.20 -27.58 14.22
CA ALA A 10 0.23 -28.75 13.35
C ALA A 10 1.66 -29.18 12.96
N LEU A 11 2.57 -28.22 12.77
CA LEU A 11 3.98 -28.49 12.48
C LEU A 11 4.70 -29.09 13.69
N LEU A 12 4.43 -28.58 14.90
CA LEU A 12 4.94 -29.14 16.14
C LEU A 12 4.37 -30.54 16.39
N ALA A 13 3.08 -30.76 16.15
CA ALA A 13 2.45 -32.07 16.29
C ALA A 13 3.01 -33.09 15.29
N ALA A 14 3.19 -32.70 14.02
CA ALA A 14 3.78 -33.56 13.01
C ALA A 14 5.24 -33.90 13.33
N ALA A 15 6.00 -32.96 13.88
CA ALA A 15 7.40 -33.19 14.28
C ALA A 15 7.51 -34.03 15.56
N ALA A 16 6.51 -34.02 16.44
CA ALA A 16 6.49 -34.78 17.69
C ALA A 16 6.01 -36.24 17.53
N VAL A 17 5.21 -36.54 16.51
CA VAL A 17 4.67 -37.89 16.27
C VAL A 17 5.76 -38.89 15.82
N ASP A 18 6.85 -38.41 15.21
CA ASP A 18 7.97 -39.25 14.76
C ASP A 18 9.08 -39.42 15.83
N THR A 19 8.93 -38.85 17.03
CA THR A 19 10.01 -38.77 18.04
C THR A 19 9.84 -39.69 19.25
N ALA A 20 9.15 -40.82 19.11
CA ALA A 20 8.89 -41.76 20.21
C ALA A 20 10.15 -42.33 20.90
N ASP A 21 11.33 -42.23 20.27
CA ASP A 21 12.59 -42.75 20.80
C ASP A 21 13.61 -41.62 21.10
N GLY A 22 13.49 -41.01 22.29
CA GLY A 22 14.60 -40.25 22.91
C GLY A 22 15.15 -39.03 22.15
N VAL A 23 14.38 -38.44 21.24
CA VAL A 23 14.83 -37.30 20.43
C VAL A 23 14.88 -36.01 21.27
N ASP A 24 15.96 -35.26 21.10
CA ASP A 24 16.18 -33.97 21.74
C ASP A 24 15.07 -32.97 21.35
N ILE A 25 14.22 -32.64 22.32
CA ILE A 25 13.11 -31.69 22.17
C ILE A 25 13.63 -30.33 21.65
N ALA A 26 14.86 -29.94 22.00
CA ALA A 26 15.45 -28.70 21.51
C ALA A 26 15.67 -28.73 20.00
N ALA A 27 16.12 -29.87 19.45
CA ALA A 27 16.32 -30.03 18.00
C ALA A 27 14.99 -29.93 17.23
N VAL A 28 13.93 -30.54 17.76
CA VAL A 28 12.58 -30.49 17.17
C VAL A 28 12.05 -29.05 17.13
N VAL A 29 12.19 -28.31 18.23
CA VAL A 29 11.78 -26.90 18.32
C VAL A 29 12.58 -26.03 17.34
N CYS A 30 13.89 -26.24 17.24
CA CYS A 30 14.74 -25.52 16.28
C CYS A 30 14.33 -25.77 14.83
N ILE A 31 14.04 -27.02 14.46
CA ILE A 31 13.59 -27.38 13.10
C ILE A 31 12.23 -26.74 12.81
N ALA A 32 11.28 -26.83 13.74
CA ALA A 32 9.96 -26.21 13.58
C ALA A 32 10.05 -24.69 13.39
N ALA A 33 10.91 -24.02 14.17
CA ALA A 33 11.16 -22.60 14.03
C ALA A 33 11.80 -22.24 12.68
N ALA A 34 12.78 -23.03 12.21
CA ALA A 34 13.43 -22.81 10.92
C ALA A 34 12.45 -22.96 9.74
N VAL A 35 11.56 -23.95 9.80
CA VAL A 35 10.51 -24.15 8.80
C VAL A 35 9.51 -22.99 8.83
N TYR A 36 9.06 -22.58 10.01
CA TYR A 36 8.16 -21.44 10.16
C TYR A 36 8.76 -20.15 9.55
N ILE A 37 10.02 -19.85 9.87
CA ILE A 37 10.73 -18.69 9.32
C ILE A 37 10.84 -18.80 7.79
N SER A 38 11.14 -19.99 7.27
CA SER A 38 11.24 -20.24 5.83
C SER A 38 9.92 -20.02 5.11
N VAL A 39 8.81 -20.52 5.66
CA VAL A 39 7.46 -20.30 5.14
C VAL A 39 7.10 -18.82 5.19
N ALA A 40 7.32 -18.14 6.31
CA ALA A 40 7.05 -16.71 6.46
C ALA A 40 7.83 -15.87 5.43
N LEU A 41 9.12 -16.17 5.23
CA LEU A 41 9.93 -15.50 4.22
C LEU A 41 9.45 -15.79 2.80
N ALA A 42 9.02 -17.02 2.50
CA ALA A 42 8.46 -17.37 1.21
C ALA A 42 7.15 -16.61 0.92
N VAL A 43 6.29 -16.41 1.93
CA VAL A 43 5.10 -15.54 1.82
C VAL A 43 5.53 -14.11 1.49
N VAL A 44 6.50 -13.54 2.21
CA VAL A 44 7.01 -12.18 1.94
C VAL A 44 7.58 -12.06 0.51
N VAL A 45 8.33 -13.06 0.04
CA VAL A 45 8.83 -13.11 -1.34
C VAL A 45 7.68 -13.06 -2.34
N PHE A 46 6.61 -13.82 -2.08
CA PHE A 46 5.43 -13.81 -2.94
C PHE A 46 4.70 -12.47 -2.91
N GLU A 47 4.46 -11.90 -1.73
CA GLU A 47 3.85 -10.56 -1.58
C GLU A 47 4.63 -9.50 -2.38
N LEU A 48 5.97 -9.53 -2.31
CA LEU A 48 6.82 -8.63 -3.07
C LEU A 48 6.68 -8.82 -4.58
N LYS A 49 6.66 -10.07 -5.07
CA LYS A 49 6.44 -10.37 -6.50
C LYS A 49 5.07 -9.86 -6.96
N SER A 50 4.03 -10.18 -6.20
CA SER A 50 2.65 -9.77 -6.48
C SER A 50 2.50 -8.24 -6.44
N ALA A 51 3.22 -7.56 -5.55
CA ALA A 51 3.21 -6.10 -5.47
C ALA A 51 3.96 -5.45 -6.65
N ILE A 52 5.06 -6.04 -7.11
CA ILE A 52 5.76 -5.60 -8.32
C ILE A 52 4.84 -5.77 -9.55
N ALA A 53 4.18 -6.92 -9.67
CA ALA A 53 3.21 -7.17 -10.74
C ALA A 53 2.06 -6.15 -10.70
N PHE A 54 1.51 -5.87 -9.52
CA PHE A 54 0.50 -4.84 -9.32
C PHE A 54 0.96 -3.45 -9.81
N ILE A 55 2.19 -3.05 -9.47
CA ILE A 55 2.75 -1.75 -9.91
C ILE A 55 2.92 -1.71 -11.43
N LEU A 56 3.37 -2.81 -12.05
CA LEU A 56 3.49 -2.91 -13.50
C LEU A 56 2.14 -2.78 -14.19
N THR A 57 1.11 -3.47 -13.71
CA THR A 57 -0.26 -3.33 -14.23
C THR A 57 -0.76 -1.91 -14.08
N CYS A 58 -0.53 -1.27 -12.93
CA CYS A 58 -0.90 0.13 -12.71
C CYS A 58 -0.19 1.08 -13.71
N LYS A 59 1.09 0.84 -13.99
CA LYS A 59 1.86 1.63 -14.96
C LYS A 59 1.33 1.46 -16.38
N ASN A 60 1.03 0.23 -16.79
CA ASN A 60 0.54 -0.10 -18.14
C ASN A 60 -0.86 0.47 -18.38
N GLU A 61 -1.76 0.36 -17.39
CA GLU A 61 -3.13 0.84 -17.49
C GLU A 61 -3.30 2.33 -17.12
N ASN A 62 -2.20 3.04 -16.82
CA ASN A 62 -2.21 4.41 -16.30
C ASN A 62 -3.14 4.58 -15.08
N LEU A 63 -3.13 3.62 -14.16
CA LEU A 63 -3.84 3.68 -12.88
C LEU A 63 -2.95 4.36 -11.82
N ILE A 64 -3.55 5.24 -11.02
CA ILE A 64 -2.85 5.92 -9.92
C ILE A 64 -3.35 5.33 -8.59
N PRO A 65 -2.59 4.40 -7.98
CA PRO A 65 -2.92 3.84 -6.68
C PRO A 65 -2.79 4.89 -5.58
N ILE A 66 -3.41 4.63 -4.43
CA ILE A 66 -3.52 5.60 -3.33
C ILE A 66 -2.15 6.07 -2.84
N PHE A 67 -1.19 5.16 -2.68
CA PHE A 67 0.16 5.50 -2.21
C PHE A 67 0.95 6.40 -3.19
N ALA A 68 0.57 6.42 -4.47
CA ALA A 68 1.20 7.27 -5.48
C ALA A 68 0.50 8.63 -5.63
N ARG A 69 -0.54 8.91 -4.82
CA ARG A 69 -1.24 10.19 -4.84
C ARG A 69 -0.45 11.23 -4.06
N VAL A 70 0.06 12.21 -4.77
CA VAL A 70 0.73 13.37 -4.16
C VAL A 70 -0.31 14.43 -3.82
N ARG A 71 -0.29 14.90 -2.57
CA ARG A 71 -0.95 16.15 -2.18
C ARG A 71 0.02 17.29 -2.45
N LEU A 72 -0.36 18.24 -3.28
CA LEU A 72 0.44 19.40 -3.60
C LEU A 72 -0.09 20.59 -2.79
N ALA A 73 0.82 21.41 -2.27
CA ALA A 73 0.48 22.56 -1.43
C ALA A 73 -0.45 23.55 -2.15
N ASN A 74 -0.27 23.72 -3.47
CA ASN A 74 -1.19 24.48 -4.30
C ASN A 74 -1.73 23.61 -5.46
N PRO A 75 -2.98 23.13 -5.40
CA PRO A 75 -3.56 22.32 -6.45
C PRO A 75 -3.78 23.10 -7.75
N TYR A 76 -3.99 24.43 -7.68
CA TYR A 76 -4.30 25.25 -8.85
C TYR A 76 -3.07 25.51 -9.74
N ILE A 77 -1.87 25.49 -9.17
CA ILE A 77 -0.61 25.67 -9.91
C ILE A 77 -0.17 24.36 -10.60
N ALA A 78 -0.60 23.22 -10.06
CA ALA A 78 -0.11 21.93 -10.49
C ALA A 78 -0.91 21.37 -11.67
N ASP A 79 -0.37 21.55 -12.88
CA ASP A 79 -0.85 20.93 -14.11
C ASP A 79 -1.04 19.40 -13.92
N ALA A 80 -2.09 18.86 -14.53
CA ALA A 80 -2.41 17.43 -14.52
C ALA A 80 -1.21 16.60 -15.01
N LYS A 81 -0.44 17.13 -15.97
CA LYS A 81 0.80 16.50 -16.47
C LYS A 81 1.86 16.35 -15.38
N LEU A 82 2.04 17.37 -14.54
CA LEU A 82 3.02 17.34 -13.45
C LEU A 82 2.61 16.29 -12.40
N ARG A 83 1.34 16.26 -12.01
CA ARG A 83 0.80 15.26 -11.07
C ARG A 83 1.00 13.83 -11.59
N GLN A 84 0.73 13.61 -12.88
CA GLN A 84 0.93 12.32 -13.52
C GLN A 84 2.41 11.93 -13.58
N LYS A 85 3.30 12.87 -13.88
CA LYS A 85 4.76 12.66 -13.86
C LYS A 85 5.25 12.27 -12.47
N CYS A 86 4.82 12.97 -11.43
CA CYS A 86 5.15 12.64 -10.04
C CYS A 86 4.65 11.24 -9.65
N ALA A 87 3.40 10.91 -9.96
CA ALA A 87 2.85 9.58 -9.68
C ALA A 87 3.67 8.46 -10.37
N ARG A 88 4.07 8.66 -11.64
CA ARG A 88 4.93 7.71 -12.37
C ARG A 88 6.30 7.55 -11.73
N ASN A 89 6.92 8.64 -11.28
CA ASN A 89 8.21 8.60 -10.60
C ASN A 89 8.12 7.82 -9.27
N ILE A 90 7.06 8.04 -8.50
CA ILE A 90 6.81 7.30 -7.25
C ILE A 90 6.63 5.81 -7.52
N LEU A 91 5.82 5.45 -8.52
CA LEU A 91 5.63 4.04 -8.91
C LEU A 91 6.96 3.39 -9.33
N GLN A 92 7.80 4.10 -10.09
CA GLN A 92 9.09 3.59 -10.51
C GLN A 92 10.07 3.42 -9.34
N ALA A 93 10.10 4.37 -8.41
CA ALA A 93 10.93 4.28 -7.21
C ALA A 93 10.49 3.11 -6.32
N GLU A 94 9.18 2.97 -6.08
CA GLU A 94 8.61 1.89 -5.30
C GLU A 94 8.89 0.52 -5.93
N MET A 95 8.77 0.40 -7.26
CA MET A 95 9.10 -0.83 -7.97
C MET A 95 10.57 -1.22 -7.80
N LYS A 96 11.50 -0.27 -7.96
CA LYS A 96 12.95 -0.52 -7.76
C LYS A 96 13.24 -0.94 -6.32
N PHE A 97 12.62 -0.27 -5.35
CA PHE A 97 12.76 -0.61 -3.94
C PHE A 97 12.28 -2.04 -3.65
N LYS A 98 11.08 -2.42 -4.12
CA LYS A 98 10.56 -3.78 -3.94
C LYS A 98 11.38 -4.84 -4.67
N GLN A 99 11.92 -4.55 -5.85
CA GLN A 99 12.84 -5.46 -6.57
C GLN A 99 14.13 -5.72 -5.79
N HIS A 100 14.69 -4.68 -5.17
CA HIS A 100 15.86 -4.80 -4.31
C HIS A 100 15.57 -5.67 -3.07
N LEU A 101 14.45 -5.40 -2.39
CA LEU A 101 13.98 -6.23 -1.27
C LEU A 101 13.78 -7.69 -1.70
N LEU A 102 13.08 -7.92 -2.82
CA LEU A 102 12.85 -9.25 -3.35
C LEU A 102 14.16 -10.01 -3.57
N SER A 103 15.16 -9.35 -4.14
CA SER A 103 16.47 -9.93 -4.39
C SER A 103 17.19 -10.30 -3.09
N ARG A 104 17.11 -9.45 -2.05
CA ARG A 104 17.68 -9.75 -0.73
C ARG A 104 16.95 -10.91 -0.06
N THR A 105 15.62 -10.85 0.06
CA THR A 105 14.82 -11.87 0.73
C THR A 105 14.94 -13.23 0.06
N THR A 106 14.99 -13.27 -1.28
CA THR A 106 15.19 -14.52 -2.03
C THR A 106 16.56 -15.15 -1.73
N LYS A 107 17.62 -14.34 -1.56
CA LYS A 107 18.95 -14.85 -1.18
C LYS A 107 18.92 -15.46 0.23
N TYR A 108 18.27 -14.77 1.19
CA TYR A 108 18.11 -15.30 2.55
C TYR A 108 17.30 -16.61 2.57
N LEU A 109 16.19 -16.67 1.83
CA LEU A 109 15.36 -17.87 1.73
C LEU A 109 16.16 -19.06 1.18
N ARG A 110 16.95 -18.86 0.11
CA ARG A 110 17.80 -19.93 -0.46
C ARG A 110 18.86 -20.42 0.53
N ARG A 111 19.44 -19.51 1.31
CA ARG A 111 20.42 -19.87 2.34
C ARG A 111 19.78 -20.73 3.42
N LEU A 112 18.64 -20.30 3.96
CA LEU A 112 17.89 -21.08 4.97
C LEU A 112 17.44 -22.44 4.44
N ASP A 113 16.98 -22.51 3.19
CA ASP A 113 16.61 -23.78 2.56
C ASP A 113 17.81 -24.74 2.44
N THR A 114 18.99 -24.21 2.11
CA THR A 114 20.23 -25.01 2.05
C THR A 114 20.66 -25.49 3.44
N GLU A 115 20.62 -24.61 4.44
CA GLU A 115 20.94 -24.94 5.84
C GLU A 115 19.95 -25.99 6.38
N LEU A 116 18.65 -25.82 6.12
CA LEU A 116 17.62 -26.77 6.51
C LEU A 116 17.88 -28.14 5.86
N LYS A 117 18.11 -28.18 4.55
CA LYS A 117 18.41 -29.41 3.79
C LYS A 117 19.63 -30.17 4.31
N GLN A 118 20.62 -29.47 4.85
CA GLN A 118 21.80 -30.08 5.47
C GLN A 118 21.54 -30.57 6.91
N SER A 119 20.64 -29.90 7.63
CA SER A 119 20.36 -30.17 9.05
C SER A 119 19.38 -31.33 9.29
N VAL A 120 18.50 -31.63 8.34
CA VAL A 120 17.48 -32.68 8.48
C VAL A 120 17.69 -33.83 7.49
N SER A 121 17.18 -35.01 7.83
CA SER A 121 17.19 -36.14 6.90
C SER A 121 16.38 -35.81 5.64
N HIS A 122 16.75 -36.42 4.51
CA HIS A 122 16.12 -36.15 3.22
C HIS A 122 14.61 -36.43 3.22
N ILE A 123 14.17 -37.48 3.92
CA ILE A 123 12.75 -37.84 4.02
C ILE A 123 11.97 -36.77 4.80
N ILE A 124 12.51 -36.31 5.92
CA ILE A 124 11.90 -35.24 6.73
C ILE A 124 11.85 -33.94 5.92
N TYR A 125 12.93 -33.59 5.22
CA TYR A 125 12.97 -32.41 4.36
C TYR A 125 11.85 -32.42 3.30
N ILE A 126 11.65 -33.54 2.59
CA ILE A 126 10.57 -33.67 1.59
C ILE A 126 9.20 -33.44 2.25
N ARG A 127 8.97 -34.02 3.44
CA ARG A 127 7.70 -33.86 4.14
C ARG A 127 7.46 -32.41 4.55
N LEU A 128 8.47 -31.74 5.11
CA LEU A 128 8.42 -30.33 5.48
C LEU A 128 8.18 -29.43 4.26
N GLN A 129 8.81 -29.75 3.13
CA GLN A 129 8.62 -29.02 1.88
C GLN A 129 7.17 -29.14 1.37
N SER A 130 6.59 -30.34 1.41
CA SER A 130 5.19 -30.57 1.04
C SER A 130 4.21 -29.77 1.91
N ILE A 131 4.39 -29.80 3.23
CA ILE A 131 3.55 -29.01 4.17
C ILE A 131 3.71 -27.51 3.90
N SER A 132 4.94 -27.05 3.70
CA SER A 132 5.23 -25.65 3.39
C SER A 132 4.54 -25.21 2.10
N GLN A 133 4.52 -26.06 1.07
CA GLN A 133 3.87 -25.77 -0.20
C GLN A 133 2.34 -25.64 -0.07
N GLU A 134 1.69 -26.49 0.73
CA GLU A 134 0.25 -26.37 0.99
C GLU A 134 -0.09 -25.04 1.66
N ILE A 135 0.63 -24.69 2.73
CA ILE A 135 0.44 -23.42 3.45
C ILE A 135 0.68 -22.23 2.52
N LEU A 136 1.75 -22.29 1.72
CA LEU A 136 2.07 -21.24 0.77
C LEU A 136 0.99 -21.06 -0.28
N LYS A 137 0.43 -22.15 -0.81
CA LYS A 137 -0.62 -22.11 -1.82
C LYS A 137 -1.85 -21.34 -1.32
N GLU A 138 -2.32 -21.66 -0.11
CA GLU A 138 -3.48 -20.98 0.48
C GLU A 138 -3.22 -19.47 0.66
N LYS A 139 -2.02 -19.11 1.13
CA LYS A 139 -1.62 -17.70 1.31
C LYS A 139 -1.47 -16.97 -0.02
N MET A 140 -0.94 -17.63 -1.04
CA MET A 140 -0.80 -17.07 -2.37
C MET A 140 -2.16 -16.71 -2.97
N ASP A 141 -3.13 -17.62 -2.88
CA ASP A 141 -4.48 -17.40 -3.39
C ASP A 141 -5.19 -16.23 -2.67
N GLU A 142 -4.94 -16.05 -1.37
CA GLU A 142 -5.47 -14.91 -0.59
C GLU A 142 -4.88 -13.56 -1.07
N ILE A 143 -3.57 -13.53 -1.30
CA ILE A 143 -2.85 -12.33 -1.75
C ILE A 143 -3.29 -11.95 -3.18
N GLU A 144 -3.41 -12.93 -4.08
CA GLU A 144 -3.85 -12.71 -5.46
C GLU A 144 -5.27 -12.12 -5.50
N ARG A 145 -6.23 -12.73 -4.78
CA ARG A 145 -7.61 -12.21 -4.66
C ARG A 145 -7.64 -10.77 -4.16
N THR A 146 -6.79 -10.45 -3.17
CA THR A 146 -6.70 -9.10 -2.63
C THR A 146 -6.17 -8.10 -3.66
N HIS A 147 -5.15 -8.48 -4.42
CA HIS A 147 -4.58 -7.62 -5.48
C HIS A 147 -5.55 -7.42 -6.64
N GLU A 148 -6.24 -8.45 -7.07
CA GLU A 148 -7.25 -8.36 -8.13
C GLU A 148 -8.40 -7.44 -7.71
N THR A 149 -8.90 -7.58 -6.48
CA THR A 149 -9.94 -6.69 -5.93
C THR A 149 -9.48 -5.23 -5.93
N LYS A 150 -8.22 -4.97 -5.51
CA LYS A 150 -7.63 -3.62 -5.54
C LYS A 150 -7.52 -3.06 -6.96
N LEU A 151 -7.10 -3.88 -7.93
CA LEU A 151 -6.99 -3.46 -9.34
C LEU A 151 -8.37 -3.15 -9.93
N ASN A 152 -9.37 -4.01 -9.71
CA ASN A 152 -10.73 -3.79 -10.19
C ASN A 152 -11.32 -2.50 -9.59
N GLY A 153 -11.13 -2.27 -8.29
CA GLY A 153 -11.54 -1.01 -7.65
C GLY A 153 -10.83 0.23 -8.21
N LEU A 154 -9.61 0.12 -8.72
CA LEU A 154 -8.93 1.22 -9.42
C LEU A 154 -9.46 1.42 -10.84
N ARG A 155 -9.76 0.34 -11.56
CA ARG A 155 -10.35 0.38 -12.91
C ARG A 155 -11.75 1.00 -12.91
N GLU A 156 -12.60 0.61 -11.97
CA GLU A 156 -13.93 1.21 -11.78
C GLU A 156 -13.85 2.70 -11.47
N LYS A 157 -12.95 3.10 -10.57
CA LYS A 157 -12.74 4.51 -10.24
C LYS A 157 -12.24 5.32 -11.43
N LYS A 158 -11.45 4.72 -12.32
CA LYS A 158 -11.01 5.36 -13.57
C LYS A 158 -12.18 5.53 -14.54
N GLN A 159 -13.03 4.52 -14.71
CA GLN A 159 -14.22 4.60 -15.56
C GLN A 159 -15.20 5.68 -15.10
N ARG A 160 -15.47 5.79 -13.79
CA ARG A 160 -16.33 6.86 -13.23
C ARG A 160 -15.79 8.28 -13.43
N ARG A 161 -14.48 8.43 -13.66
CA ARG A 161 -13.82 9.73 -13.86
C ARG A 161 -13.61 10.08 -15.33
N ALA A 162 -13.82 9.14 -16.25
CA ALA A 162 -13.82 9.47 -17.65
C ALA A 162 -15.09 10.29 -17.94
N PRO A 163 -15.00 11.45 -18.62
CA PRO A 163 -16.21 12.13 -19.08
C PRO A 163 -16.95 11.14 -19.98
N GLN A 164 -18.23 10.90 -19.70
CA GLN A 164 -19.12 10.19 -20.62
C GLN A 164 -18.96 10.88 -21.97
N ARG A 165 -18.34 10.20 -22.94
CA ARG A 165 -18.51 10.56 -24.35
C ARG A 165 -20.00 10.32 -24.62
N GLN A 166 -20.81 11.35 -24.43
CA GLN A 166 -22.18 11.36 -24.93
C GLN A 166 -22.06 11.14 -26.43
N ILE A 167 -22.62 10.01 -26.85
CA ILE A 167 -22.97 9.73 -28.23
C ILE A 167 -23.79 10.94 -28.68
N LEU A 168 -23.30 11.67 -29.68
CA LEU A 168 -24.11 12.68 -30.37
C LEU A 168 -25.21 11.94 -31.12
N ASP A 169 -26.42 11.94 -30.55
CA ASP A 169 -27.62 11.81 -31.36
C ASP A 169 -27.93 13.19 -31.96
N PRO A 170 -28.15 13.29 -33.28
CA PRO A 170 -28.51 14.55 -33.90
C PRO A 170 -30.01 14.82 -33.68
N VAL A 171 -30.35 16.11 -33.58
CA VAL A 171 -31.71 16.67 -33.61
C VAL A 171 -32.45 16.70 -32.27
N THR A 172 -32.36 17.84 -31.58
CA THR A 172 -33.51 18.74 -31.39
C THR A 172 -33.06 20.04 -30.71
N ASN A 173 -33.40 21.16 -31.35
CA ASN A 173 -33.17 22.52 -30.87
C ASN A 173 -33.83 22.77 -29.50
N ARG A 174 -33.02 22.94 -28.44
CA ARG A 174 -33.35 23.80 -27.28
C ARG A 174 -32.05 24.41 -26.73
N PRO A 175 -31.98 25.72 -26.48
CA PRO A 175 -30.91 26.27 -25.67
C PRO A 175 -31.19 25.85 -24.22
N ARG A 176 -30.46 24.84 -23.72
CA ARG A 176 -30.38 24.59 -22.28
C ARG A 176 -29.24 25.43 -21.75
N GLU A 177 -29.57 26.31 -20.81
CA GLU A 177 -28.62 27.04 -19.98
C GLU A 177 -27.53 26.10 -19.47
N ILE A 178 -26.29 26.51 -19.65
CA ILE A 178 -25.14 25.88 -19.02
C ILE A 178 -25.23 26.26 -17.54
N VAL A 179 -25.84 25.39 -16.73
CA VAL A 179 -25.73 25.44 -15.28
C VAL A 179 -24.53 24.57 -14.91
N ASP A 180 -23.43 25.21 -14.54
CA ASP A 180 -22.27 24.55 -13.94
C ASP A 180 -22.72 23.76 -12.70
N PRO A 181 -22.32 22.48 -12.52
CA PRO A 181 -22.79 21.67 -11.39
C PRO A 181 -21.99 21.92 -10.09
N VAL A 182 -21.46 23.14 -9.86
CA VAL A 182 -20.60 23.43 -8.70
C VAL A 182 -21.20 24.47 -7.73
N THR A 183 -22.42 24.96 -7.95
CA THR A 183 -23.01 26.04 -7.12
C THR A 183 -24.31 25.65 -6.43
N ASN A 184 -24.38 24.46 -5.84
CA ASN A 184 -25.41 24.15 -4.84
C ASN A 184 -24.80 23.43 -3.63
N LEU A 185 -23.93 24.15 -2.90
CA LEU A 185 -23.79 23.91 -1.46
C LEU A 185 -24.71 24.92 -0.75
N PRO A 186 -25.50 24.52 0.26
CA PRO A 186 -26.28 25.46 1.05
C PRO A 186 -25.36 26.54 1.61
N GLN A 187 -25.71 27.78 1.33
CA GLN A 187 -25.01 28.99 1.75
C GLN A 187 -25.32 29.25 3.23
N GLU A 188 -24.87 28.36 4.10
CA GLU A 188 -24.61 28.66 5.51
C GLU A 188 -23.14 28.31 5.75
N MET A 189 -22.25 29.22 5.34
CA MET A 189 -20.87 29.18 5.81
C MET A 189 -20.90 29.54 7.29
N GLY A 190 -21.02 28.52 8.14
CA GLY A 190 -20.51 28.59 9.48
C GLY A 190 -19.03 28.96 9.46
N ASP A 191 -18.57 29.51 10.57
CA ASP A 191 -17.19 29.91 10.80
C ASP A 191 -16.19 28.88 10.23
N PRO A 192 -15.33 29.26 9.27
CA PRO A 192 -14.39 28.33 8.64
C PRO A 192 -13.34 27.80 9.64
N VAL A 193 -13.24 28.40 10.82
CA VAL A 193 -12.31 28.00 11.88
C VAL A 193 -13.03 27.13 12.91
N THR A 194 -12.85 25.81 12.80
CA THR A 194 -13.27 24.89 13.87
C THR A 194 -12.12 24.69 14.86
N ASN A 195 -12.24 25.28 16.05
CA ASN A 195 -11.26 25.09 17.12
C ASN A 195 -11.44 23.72 17.79
N LEU A 196 -10.48 22.82 17.55
CA LEU A 196 -10.46 21.47 18.13
C LEU A 196 -9.68 21.39 19.45
N SER A 197 -9.16 22.51 19.94
CA SER A 197 -8.40 22.60 21.18
C SER A 197 -9.27 23.13 22.33
N LYS A 198 -8.83 22.88 23.58
CA LYS A 198 -9.46 23.49 24.77
C LYS A 198 -9.04 24.95 25.00
N TYR A 199 -8.15 25.47 24.17
CA TYR A 199 -7.66 26.84 24.25
C TYR A 199 -8.63 27.75 23.51
N ASN A 200 -9.06 28.86 24.12
CA ASN A 200 -9.94 29.82 23.46
C ASN A 200 -9.10 30.77 22.62
N LEU A 201 -9.38 30.80 21.31
CA LEU A 201 -8.73 31.73 20.39
C LEU A 201 -9.16 33.16 20.73
N THR A 202 -8.21 34.08 20.72
CA THR A 202 -8.49 35.52 20.72
C THR A 202 -9.01 35.96 19.35
N ASP A 203 -9.77 37.05 19.29
CA ASP A 203 -10.36 37.56 18.05
C ASP A 203 -9.30 37.81 16.96
N SER A 204 -8.10 38.25 17.34
CA SER A 204 -6.98 38.44 16.42
C SER A 204 -6.40 37.14 15.87
N GLU A 205 -6.37 36.07 16.67
CA GLU A 205 -5.91 34.75 16.22
C GLU A 205 -6.95 34.08 15.33
N HIS A 206 -8.22 34.27 15.65
CA HIS A 206 -9.34 33.82 14.84
C HIS A 206 -9.31 34.48 13.46
N ASP A 207 -9.17 35.82 13.41
CA ASP A 207 -9.14 36.57 12.16
C ASP A 207 -7.90 36.25 11.30
N ALA A 208 -6.76 35.94 11.94
CA ALA A 208 -5.57 35.43 11.26
C ALA A 208 -5.78 34.05 10.61
N LEU A 209 -6.60 33.19 11.23
CA LEU A 209 -6.94 31.87 10.68
C LEU A 209 -7.96 31.96 9.55
N VAL A 210 -8.95 32.87 9.67
CA VAL A 210 -9.95 33.13 8.64
C VAL A 210 -9.31 33.73 7.38
N ASN A 211 -8.43 34.72 7.55
CA ASN A 211 -7.83 35.48 6.44
C ASN A 211 -6.48 34.89 5.96
N GLY A 212 -5.95 33.89 6.66
CA GLY A 212 -4.70 33.21 6.36
C GLY A 212 -3.44 34.02 6.74
N LEU A 213 -2.29 33.34 6.77
CA LEU A 213 -0.99 33.94 7.17
C LEU A 213 -0.55 35.14 6.31
N HIS A 214 -1.12 35.34 5.13
CA HIS A 214 -0.82 36.49 4.27
C HIS A 214 -1.22 37.83 4.90
N HIS A 215 -2.20 37.84 5.82
CA HIS A 215 -2.58 39.05 6.55
C HIS A 215 -1.59 39.38 7.68
N VAL A 216 -1.07 38.36 8.38
CA VAL A 216 -0.17 38.53 9.52
C VAL A 216 1.28 38.76 9.06
N TYR A 217 1.67 38.14 7.94
CA TYR A 217 3.00 38.24 7.35
C TYR A 217 2.89 38.68 5.88
N PRO A 218 2.84 40.01 5.61
CA PRO A 218 2.94 40.48 4.25
C PRO A 218 4.24 39.98 3.60
N PRO A 219 4.20 39.54 2.33
CA PRO A 219 5.30 38.83 1.68
C PRO A 219 6.60 39.64 1.56
N GLU A 220 6.54 40.94 1.80
CA GLU A 220 7.69 41.87 1.77
C GLU A 220 8.65 41.68 2.96
N LYS A 221 8.28 40.91 3.99
CA LYS A 221 9.12 40.67 5.18
C LYS A 221 9.60 39.22 5.35
N LEU A 222 9.43 38.36 4.36
CA LEU A 222 9.91 36.99 4.43
C LEU A 222 11.37 36.91 3.99
N ASP A 223 12.28 37.09 4.95
CA ASP A 223 13.68 36.73 4.76
C ASP A 223 13.78 35.22 4.50
N GLN A 224 14.15 34.87 3.26
CA GLN A 224 14.36 33.51 2.76
C GLN A 224 15.14 32.56 3.70
N PRO A 225 16.11 32.98 4.55
CA PRO A 225 16.78 32.04 5.46
C PRO A 225 15.92 31.51 6.62
N GLN A 226 14.73 32.07 6.91
CA GLN A 226 13.86 31.57 7.99
C GLN A 226 12.95 30.41 7.59
N PHE A 227 12.92 30.02 6.31
CA PHE A 227 12.29 28.76 5.89
C PHE A 227 13.19 27.57 6.26
N VAL A 228 13.31 27.30 7.56
CA VAL A 228 13.74 25.99 8.05
C VAL A 228 12.54 25.07 7.91
N CYS A 229 12.46 24.36 6.78
CA CYS A 229 11.61 23.19 6.69
C CYS A 229 12.18 22.12 7.63
N ASN A 230 11.49 21.86 8.74
CA ASN A 230 11.69 20.59 9.45
C ASN A 230 11.40 19.46 8.47
N MET A 231 12.40 18.58 8.31
CA MET A 231 12.34 17.32 7.57
C MET A 231 11.19 16.43 8.03
#